data_AF-A0A0F8Y6H0-F1
#
_entry.id   AF-A0A0F8Y6H0-F1
#
_cell.length_a   1.000
_cell.length_b   1.000
_cell.length_c   1.000
_cell.angle_alpha   90.00
_cell.angle_beta   90.00
_cell.angle_gamma   90.00
#
_symmetry.space_group_name_H-M   'P 1'
#
loop_
_entity.id
_entity.type
_entity.pdbx_description
1 polymer ?
#
loop_
_entity_poly.entity_id
_entity_poly.type
_entity_poly.pdbx_seq_one_letter_code
_entity_poly.pdbx_strand_id
1 'polypeptide(L)'
;MKCRLLREESTNPCEEYPGVWRCRACGATGEGPKIERCPECGSPVGQRSGRIPAGTVLENNQAHILVKMGIATPEDEECTRAAGMTPSQMTDAQHAQEKVRRGIHPDDYEAYDA
;
A
#
# COMPACT_ATOMS: atom_id res chain seq x y z
N MET A 1 -7.33 -1.58 -14.49
CA MET A 1 -6.70 -0.48 -13.72
C MET A 1 -5.48 -0.96 -12.96
N LYS A 2 -4.33 -0.31 -13.20
CA LYS A 2 -3.04 -0.65 -12.62
C LYS A 2 -2.37 0.57 -12.00
N CYS A 3 -1.88 0.43 -10.77
CA CYS A 3 -1.12 1.48 -10.11
C CYS A 3 0.08 0.86 -9.36
N ARG A 4 1.22 1.55 -9.32
CA ARG A 4 2.47 1.06 -8.71
C ARG A 4 2.66 1.70 -7.35
N LEU A 5 2.90 0.87 -6.33
CA LEU A 5 3.22 1.37 -5.00
C LEU A 5 4.56 2.10 -5.00
N LEU A 6 4.60 3.28 -4.38
CA LEU A 6 5.84 4.03 -4.22
C LEU A 6 6.70 3.51 -3.08
N ARG A 7 6.07 2.89 -2.07
CA ARG A 7 6.71 2.48 -0.82
C ARG A 7 6.11 1.17 -0.31
N GLU A 8 6.83 0.52 0.60
CA GLU A 8 6.32 -0.64 1.33
C GLU A 8 5.17 -0.19 2.24
N GLU A 9 4.00 -0.79 2.08
CA GLU A 9 2.82 -0.41 2.85
C GLU A 9 2.24 -1.61 3.57
N SER A 10 1.96 -1.46 4.87
CA SER A 10 1.23 -2.44 5.66
C SER A 10 -0.27 -2.28 5.41
N THR A 11 -0.70 -2.55 4.19
CA THR A 11 -2.06 -2.31 3.77
C THR A 11 -2.84 -3.62 3.80
N ASN A 12 -3.90 -3.64 4.61
CA ASN A 12 -5.04 -4.54 4.45
C ASN A 12 -6.32 -3.83 3.90
N PRO A 13 -6.29 -3.06 2.79
CA PRO A 13 -7.47 -2.44 2.19
C PRO A 13 -7.98 -3.19 0.95
N CYS A 14 -7.38 -4.30 0.55
CA CYS A 14 -7.89 -5.11 -0.55
C CYS A 14 -7.96 -6.57 -0.10
N GLU A 15 -9.17 -7.07 0.14
CA GLU A 15 -9.42 -8.49 0.43
C GLU A 15 -8.92 -9.43 -0.68
N GLU A 16 -8.64 -8.88 -1.87
CA GLU A 16 -8.35 -9.61 -3.11
C GLU A 16 -6.87 -9.81 -3.46
N TYR A 17 -5.91 -9.19 -2.75
CA TYR A 17 -4.49 -9.37 -3.13
C TYR A 17 -3.81 -10.53 -2.41
N PRO A 18 -3.01 -11.34 -3.13
CA PRO A 18 -2.09 -12.28 -2.52
C PRO A 18 -0.98 -11.49 -1.81
N GLY A 19 -1.15 -11.25 -0.52
CA GLY A 19 -0.11 -10.67 0.32
C GLY A 19 0.93 -11.73 0.70
N VAL A 20 2.13 -11.28 1.06
CA VAL A 20 3.10 -12.14 1.74
C VAL A 20 2.57 -12.41 3.15
N TRP A 21 2.36 -13.68 3.48
CA TRP A 21 2.02 -14.09 4.85
C TRP A 21 3.27 -14.61 5.55
N ARG A 22 3.35 -14.39 6.86
CA ARG A 22 4.38 -14.98 7.73
C ARG A 22 3.71 -15.66 8.92
N CYS A 23 3.98 -16.94 9.11
CA CYS A 23 3.49 -17.69 10.26
C CYS A 23 4.23 -17.23 11.53
N ARG A 24 3.49 -16.81 12.56
CA ARG A 24 4.09 -16.46 13.86
C ARG A 24 4.64 -17.66 14.63
N ALA A 25 4.11 -18.86 14.38
CA ALA A 25 4.50 -20.05 15.11
C ALA A 25 5.83 -20.64 14.59
N CYS A 26 5.94 -20.85 13.27
CA CYS A 26 7.13 -21.47 12.67
C CYS A 26 8.00 -20.50 11.87
N GLY A 27 7.59 -19.25 11.68
CA GLY A 27 8.33 -18.26 10.90
C GLY A 27 8.23 -18.43 9.38
N ALA A 28 7.57 -19.49 8.90
CA ALA A 28 7.40 -19.75 7.46
C ALA A 28 6.75 -18.56 6.75
N THR A 29 7.26 -18.23 5.58
CA THR A 29 6.74 -17.17 4.71
C THR A 29 6.18 -17.78 3.43
N GLY A 30 5.12 -17.19 2.89
CA GLY A 30 4.61 -17.58 1.58
C GLY A 30 3.87 -16.44 0.90
N GLU A 31 3.71 -16.57 -0.41
CA GLU A 31 2.94 -15.68 -1.26
C GLU A 31 1.64 -16.38 -1.64
N GLY A 32 0.51 -15.68 -1.63
CA GLY A 32 -0.75 -16.29 -2.09
C GLY A 32 -2.02 -15.76 -1.44
N PRO A 33 -3.17 -16.34 -1.79
CA PRO A 33 -4.47 -15.93 -1.25
C PRO A 33 -4.56 -16.17 0.27
N LYS A 34 -5.64 -15.67 0.87
CA LYS A 34 -5.93 -15.86 2.30
C LYS A 34 -5.87 -17.35 2.67
N ILE A 35 -4.89 -17.73 3.48
CA ILE A 35 -4.82 -19.05 4.12
C ILE A 35 -5.20 -18.94 5.60
N GLU A 36 -6.06 -19.84 6.08
CA GLU A 36 -6.49 -19.85 7.49
C GLU A 36 -5.47 -20.51 8.41
N ARG A 37 -4.69 -21.45 7.85
CA ARG A 37 -3.67 -22.22 8.57
C ARG A 37 -2.39 -22.29 7.76
N CYS A 38 -1.25 -22.21 8.45
CA CYS A 38 0.05 -22.38 7.84
C CYS A 38 0.21 -23.81 7.30
N PRO A 39 0.62 -24.00 6.04
CA PRO A 39 0.81 -25.34 5.45
C PRO A 39 1.91 -26.14 6.15
N GLU A 40 2.94 -25.46 6.68
CA GLU A 40 4.09 -26.10 7.32
C GLU A 40 3.79 -26.66 8.72
N CYS A 41 2.99 -25.95 9.52
CA CYS A 41 2.80 -26.28 10.93
C CYS A 41 1.35 -26.37 11.40
N GLY A 42 0.37 -26.12 10.51
CA GLY A 42 -1.05 -26.17 10.82
C GLY A 42 -1.57 -25.10 11.79
N SER A 43 -0.68 -24.22 12.27
CA SER A 43 -1.02 -23.14 13.20
C SER A 43 -1.90 -22.07 12.52
N PRO A 44 -2.84 -21.45 13.26
CA PRO A 44 -3.58 -20.32 12.75
C PRO A 44 -2.61 -19.20 12.33
N VAL A 45 -2.78 -18.67 11.13
CA VAL A 45 -1.91 -17.58 10.64
C VAL A 45 -2.34 -16.29 11.35
N GLY A 46 -1.66 -15.99 12.47
CA GLY A 46 -1.95 -14.82 13.29
C GLY A 46 -1.65 -13.51 12.55
N GLN A 47 -2.71 -12.85 12.08
CA GLN A 47 -2.78 -11.54 11.41
C GLN A 47 -1.75 -11.28 10.30
N ARG A 48 -2.28 -11.01 9.09
CA ARG A 48 -1.55 -10.54 7.91
C ARG A 48 -0.47 -9.53 8.33
N SER A 49 0.81 -9.89 8.24
CA SER A 49 1.85 -8.90 7.99
C SER A 49 1.75 -8.51 6.52
N GLY A 50 0.61 -7.94 6.11
CA GLY A 50 0.28 -7.59 4.73
C GLY A 50 1.11 -6.40 4.27
N ARG A 51 2.43 -6.59 4.20
CA ARG A 51 3.35 -5.61 3.64
C ARG A 51 3.44 -5.89 2.16
N ILE A 52 2.96 -4.96 1.36
CA ILE A 52 3.13 -5.01 -0.09
C ILE A 52 4.40 -4.23 -0.40
N PRO A 53 5.39 -4.83 -1.09
CA PRO A 53 6.66 -4.16 -1.35
C PRO A 53 6.49 -2.94 -2.27
N ALA A 54 7.41 -1.98 -2.12
CA ALA A 54 7.51 -0.85 -3.04
C ALA A 54 7.75 -1.36 -4.47
N GLY A 55 7.16 -0.69 -5.46
CA GLY A 55 7.28 -1.07 -6.87
C GLY A 55 6.30 -2.15 -7.34
N THR A 56 5.54 -2.77 -6.44
CA THR A 56 4.47 -3.70 -6.83
C THR A 56 3.40 -3.00 -7.64
N VAL A 57 3.04 -3.58 -8.77
CA VAL A 57 1.90 -3.15 -9.58
C VAL A 57 0.64 -3.81 -9.06
N LEU A 58 -0.30 -2.99 -8.62
CA LEU A 58 -1.60 -3.36 -8.12
C LEU A 58 -2.62 -3.31 -9.27
N GLU A 59 -3.11 -4.47 -9.68
CA GLU A 59 -4.24 -4.65 -10.60
C GLU A 59 -5.61 -4.75 -9.86
N ASN A 60 -6.18 -3.60 -9.46
CA ASN A 60 -7.49 -3.56 -8.78
C ASN A 60 -8.25 -2.27 -9.14
N ASN A 61 -9.56 -2.37 -9.26
CA ASN A 61 -10.45 -1.24 -9.62
C ASN A 61 -10.39 -0.08 -8.62
N GLN A 62 -9.99 -0.34 -7.37
CA GLN A 62 -9.84 0.64 -6.30
C GLN A 62 -8.39 1.13 -6.12
N ALA A 63 -7.43 0.65 -6.93
CA ALA A 63 -6.02 1.04 -6.80
C ALA A 63 -5.79 2.56 -6.99
N HIS A 64 -6.67 3.25 -7.73
CA HIS A 64 -6.63 4.71 -7.88
C HIS A 64 -6.79 5.48 -6.56
N ILE A 65 -7.37 4.89 -5.52
CA ILE A 65 -7.50 5.52 -4.19
C ILE A 65 -6.12 5.68 -3.55
N LEU A 66 -5.21 4.71 -3.77
CA LEU A 66 -3.84 4.79 -3.28
C LEU A 66 -3.05 5.92 -3.95
N VAL A 67 -3.36 6.22 -5.22
CA VAL A 67 -2.81 7.39 -5.92
C VAL A 67 -3.31 8.68 -5.28
N LYS A 68 -4.62 8.77 -4.97
CA LYS A 68 -5.21 9.93 -4.28
C LYS A 68 -4.62 10.19 -2.91
N MET A 69 -4.19 9.14 -2.22
CA MET A 69 -3.52 9.24 -0.92
C MET A 69 -2.00 9.50 -1.02
N GLY A 70 -1.44 9.63 -2.23
CA GLY A 70 0.01 9.85 -2.41
C GLY A 70 0.87 8.61 -2.09
N ILE A 71 0.27 7.42 -2.08
CA ILE A 71 0.92 6.14 -1.74
C ILE A 71 1.41 5.40 -3.01
N ALA A 72 0.74 5.61 -4.14
CA ALA A 72 1.02 4.95 -5.41
C ALA A 72 1.11 5.95 -6.57
N THR A 73 1.68 5.53 -7.69
CA THR A 73 1.60 6.21 -8.99
C THR A 73 0.73 5.42 -9.95
N PRO A 74 -0.01 6.08 -10.87
CA PRO A 74 -0.72 5.36 -11.92
C PRO A 74 0.26 4.68 -12.87
N GLU A 75 -0.02 3.42 -13.24
CA GLU A 75 0.77 2.67 -14.24
C GLU A 75 0.09 2.64 -15.61
N ASP A 76 -1.22 2.86 -15.64
CA ASP A 76 -2.00 2.93 -16.88
C ASP A 76 -2.86 4.21 -16.96
N GLU A 77 -3.32 4.52 -18.17
CA GLU A 77 -4.21 5.65 -18.43
C GLU A 77 -5.55 5.52 -17.68
N GLU A 78 -5.99 4.30 -17.45
CA GLU A 78 -7.22 4.00 -16.71
C GLU A 78 -7.10 4.46 -15.24
N CYS A 79 -6.01 4.12 -14.55
CA CYS A 79 -5.71 4.57 -13.18
C CYS A 79 -5.53 6.09 -13.15
N THR A 80 -4.86 6.67 -14.15
CA THR A 80 -4.68 8.13 -14.27
C THR A 80 -6.03 8.84 -14.33
N ARG A 81 -6.94 8.37 -15.18
CA ARG A 81 -8.27 8.95 -15.36
C ARG A 81 -9.15 8.78 -14.13
N ALA A 82 -9.09 7.61 -13.48
CA ALA A 82 -9.84 7.33 -12.26
C ALA A 82 -9.32 8.10 -11.03
N ALA A 83 -8.01 8.35 -10.97
CA ALA A 83 -7.41 9.23 -9.97
C ALA A 83 -7.90 10.66 -10.17
N GLY A 84 -7.98 11.13 -11.41
CA GLY A 84 -8.51 12.46 -11.75
C GLY A 84 -7.68 13.61 -11.17
N MET A 85 -6.37 13.38 -11.00
CA MET A 85 -5.43 14.35 -10.42
C MET A 85 -4.46 14.86 -11.48
N THR A 86 -4.10 16.13 -11.38
CA THR A 86 -2.99 16.68 -12.16
C THR A 86 -1.64 16.22 -11.60
N PRO A 87 -0.54 16.31 -12.37
CA PRO A 87 0.79 15.99 -11.86
C PRO A 87 1.17 16.77 -10.60
N SER A 88 0.81 18.06 -10.51
CA SER A 88 1.06 18.87 -9.31
C SER A 88 0.31 18.32 -8.10
N GLN A 89 -0.97 17.98 -8.25
CA GLN A 89 -1.78 17.43 -7.16
C GLN A 89 -1.24 16.08 -6.68
N MET A 90 -0.71 15.25 -7.58
CA MET A 90 -0.08 13.98 -7.20
C MET A 90 1.19 14.22 -6.37
N THR A 91 2.02 15.18 -6.76
CA THR A 91 3.20 15.58 -5.97
C THR A 91 2.80 16.09 -4.60
N ASP A 92 1.78 16.95 -4.51
CA ASP A 92 1.29 17.50 -3.24
C ASP A 92 0.75 16.39 -2.32
N ALA A 93 0.01 15.43 -2.88
CA ALA A 93 -0.48 14.27 -2.12
C ALA A 93 0.67 13.38 -1.61
N GLN A 94 1.69 13.13 -2.43
CA GLN A 94 2.87 12.37 -2.02
C GLN A 94 3.65 13.10 -0.92
N HIS A 95 3.73 14.43 -1.01
CA HIS A 95 4.36 15.26 0.01
C HIS A 95 3.59 15.23 1.32
N ALA A 96 2.26 15.39 1.28
CA ALA A 96 1.39 15.28 2.44
C ALA A 96 1.52 13.91 3.12
N GLN A 97 1.56 12.83 2.33
CA GLN A 97 1.72 11.47 2.86
C GLN A 97 3.08 11.28 3.54
N GLU A 98 4.15 11.89 3.03
CA GLU A 98 5.47 11.85 3.67
C GLU A 98 5.47 12.52 5.04
N LYS A 99 4.74 13.63 5.21
CA LYS A 99 4.59 14.30 6.52
C LYS A 99 3.91 13.41 7.53
N VAL A 100 2.78 12.79 7.14
CA VAL A 100 2.03 11.84 7.98
C VAL A 100 2.92 10.67 8.37
N ARG A 101 3.68 10.10 7.43
CA ARG A 101 4.59 8.98 7.67
C ARG A 101 5.70 9.32 8.66
N ARG A 102 6.20 10.55 8.63
CA ARG A 102 7.20 11.06 9.57
C ARG A 102 6.62 11.41 10.95
N GLY A 103 5.30 11.35 11.09
CA GLY A 103 4.62 11.76 12.32
C GLY A 103 4.70 13.26 12.58
N ILE A 104 4.83 14.07 11.53
CA ILE A 104 4.85 15.53 11.64
C ILE A 104 3.42 15.98 11.99
N HIS A 105 3.28 16.78 13.05
CA HIS A 105 1.99 17.32 13.43
C HIS A 105 1.54 18.39 12.41
N PRO A 106 0.23 18.56 12.13
CA PRO A 106 -0.24 19.57 11.18
C PRO A 106 0.23 21.00 11.47
N ASP A 107 0.37 21.36 12.74
CA ASP A 107 0.87 22.68 13.16
C ASP A 107 2.34 22.91 12.78
N ASP A 108 3.11 21.83 12.57
CA ASP A 108 4.52 21.87 12.18
C ASP A 108 4.72 21.83 10.66
N TYR A 109 3.64 21.83 9.87
CA TYR A 109 3.73 21.69 8.40
C TYR A 109 4.43 22.88 7.75
N GLU A 110 4.16 24.10 8.21
CA GLU A 110 4.82 25.29 7.65
C GLU A 110 6.32 25.27 7.92
N ALA A 111 6.74 24.87 9.12
CA ALA A 111 8.16 24.77 9.47
C ALA A 111 8.90 23.69 8.68
N TYR A 112 8.19 22.64 8.26
CA TYR A 112 8.75 21.59 7.41
C TYR A 112 8.82 22.00 5.93
N ASP A 113 7.90 22.85 5.47
CA ASP A 113 7.81 23.30 4.07
C ASP A 113 8.69 24.52 3.74
N ALA A 114 9.13 25.25 4.77
CA ALA A 114 9.96 26.46 4.67
C ALA A 114 11.41 26.16 4.25
#